data_AF-A0A1V5KXT4-F1
#
_entry.id   AF-A0A1V5KXT4-F1
#
_cell.length_a   1.000
_cell.length_b   1.000
_cell.length_c   1.000
_cell.angle_alpha   90.00
_cell.angle_beta   90.00
_cell.angle_gamma   90.00
#
_symmetry.space_group_name_H-M   'P 1'
#
loop_
_entity.id
_entity.type
_entity.pdbx_description
1 polymer ?
#
loop_
_entity_poly.entity_id
_entity_poly.type
_entity_poly.pdbx_seq_one_letter_code
_entity_poly.pdbx_strand_id
1 'polypeptide(L)'
;MRRSICRPAIVVPILAVLPLVVIAILGLQHQVHFSRMTRDVAAIARIHPLSGFLSSLGILLWWTSATLWLFSASVYRTLHLHKLFRFALATGSLSAYFALDDLYQLHESIAPNYLGVPEKGVFAILAVWTILYLVLCRHQLLKKNGTWMLLALVLLGASLMMDAVLEPQLMQLGQWSYLLEDGCKWLGIVCWCCFCLISCRCGMMALIRK
;
A
#
# COMPACT_ATOMS: atom_id res chain seq x y z
N MET A 1 -31.62 9.11 -17.27
CA MET A 1 -30.94 9.24 -15.96
C MET A 1 -31.04 7.99 -15.05
N ARG A 2 -31.58 6.84 -15.50
CA ARG A 2 -31.86 5.66 -14.63
C ARG A 2 -30.91 4.45 -14.81
N ARG A 3 -29.96 4.49 -15.75
CA ARG A 3 -29.07 3.35 -16.09
C ARG A 3 -27.76 3.29 -15.29
N SER A 4 -27.39 4.32 -14.51
CA SER A 4 -26.11 4.36 -13.79
C SER A 4 -26.16 3.76 -12.37
N ILE A 5 -27.35 3.64 -11.77
CA ILE A 5 -27.50 3.18 -10.37
C ILE A 5 -27.54 1.64 -10.27
N CYS A 6 -28.03 0.93 -11.29
CA CYS A 6 -28.10 -0.53 -11.26
C CYS A 6 -26.74 -1.24 -11.42
N ARG A 7 -25.76 -0.60 -12.07
CA ARG A 7 -24.42 -1.16 -12.27
C ARG A 7 -23.63 -1.35 -10.97
N PRO A 8 -23.50 -0.34 -10.09
CA PRO A 8 -22.81 -0.54 -8.80
C PRO A 8 -23.54 -1.54 -7.89
N ALA A 9 -24.88 -1.60 -7.95
CA ALA A 9 -25.67 -2.52 -7.12
C ALA A 9 -25.43 -4.00 -7.42
N ILE A 10 -25.06 -4.36 -8.66
CA ILE A 10 -24.75 -5.76 -9.05
C ILE A 10 -23.25 -6.05 -8.90
N VAL A 11 -22.40 -5.07 -9.20
CA VAL A 11 -20.94 -5.25 -9.13
C VAL A 11 -20.45 -5.47 -7.70
N VAL A 12 -21.02 -4.77 -6.71
CA VAL A 12 -20.58 -4.89 -5.31
C VAL A 12 -20.82 -6.29 -4.74
N PRO A 13 -22.01 -6.91 -4.88
CA PRO A 13 -22.21 -8.30 -4.46
C PRO A 13 -21.30 -9.30 -5.17
N ILE A 14 -21.08 -9.15 -6.48
CA ILE A 14 -20.19 -10.03 -7.24
C ILE A 14 -18.76 -9.96 -6.68
N LEU A 15 -18.25 -8.74 -6.43
CA LEU A 15 -16.93 -8.54 -5.85
C LEU A 15 -16.83 -9.09 -4.42
N ALA A 16 -17.91 -9.02 -3.63
CA ALA A 16 -17.95 -9.56 -2.27
C ALA A 16 -17.94 -11.11 -2.26
N VAL A 17 -18.60 -11.73 -3.23
CA VAL A 17 -18.69 -13.20 -3.34
C VAL A 17 -17.44 -13.81 -4.00
N LEU A 18 -16.75 -13.05 -4.85
CA LEU A 18 -15.60 -13.53 -5.61
C LEU A 18 -14.51 -14.19 -4.72
N PRO A 19 -14.02 -13.59 -3.61
CA PRO A 19 -13.03 -14.24 -2.75
C PRO A 19 -13.52 -15.57 -2.18
N LEU A 20 -14.80 -15.68 -1.83
CA LEU A 20 -15.38 -16.93 -1.30
C LEU A 20 -15.40 -18.03 -2.36
N VAL A 21 -15.74 -17.67 -3.61
CA VAL A 21 -15.71 -18.62 -4.74
C VAL A 21 -14.28 -19.07 -5.03
N VAL A 22 -13.32 -18.15 -5.01
CA VAL A 22 -11.89 -18.48 -5.20
C VAL A 22 -11.41 -19.42 -4.09
N ILE A 23 -11.73 -19.14 -2.83
CA ILE A 23 -11.39 -20.01 -1.68
C ILE A 23 -12.02 -21.40 -1.83
N ALA A 24 -13.29 -21.46 -2.26
CA ALA A 24 -13.97 -22.73 -2.50
C ALA A 24 -13.28 -23.56 -3.59
N ILE A 25 -12.95 -22.94 -4.72
CA ILE A 25 -12.24 -23.60 -5.83
C ILE A 25 -10.88 -24.11 -5.37
N LEU A 26 -10.08 -23.26 -4.71
CA LEU A 26 -8.74 -23.63 -4.23
C LEU A 26 -8.78 -24.74 -3.19
N GLY A 27 -9.74 -24.70 -2.27
CA GLY A 27 -9.92 -25.75 -1.26
C GLY A 27 -10.27 -27.11 -1.88
N LEU A 28 -11.11 -27.11 -2.92
CA LEU A 28 -11.50 -28.33 -3.65
C LEU A 28 -10.36 -28.86 -4.54
N GLN A 29 -9.61 -27.99 -5.21
CA GLN A 29 -8.55 -28.39 -6.15
C GLN A 29 -7.24 -28.79 -5.47
N HIS A 30 -6.84 -28.08 -4.41
CA HIS A 30 -5.53 -28.25 -3.77
C HIS A 30 -5.60 -28.90 -2.38
N GLN A 31 -6.77 -29.37 -1.95
CA GLN A 31 -7.01 -29.97 -0.63
C GLN A 31 -6.54 -29.09 0.54
N VAL A 32 -6.55 -27.77 0.36
CA VAL A 32 -6.19 -26.82 1.41
C VAL A 32 -7.38 -26.69 2.36
N HIS A 33 -7.15 -26.96 3.66
CA HIS A 33 -8.17 -26.73 4.68
C HIS A 33 -8.67 -25.27 4.64
N PHE A 34 -9.99 -25.08 4.49
CA PHE A 34 -10.61 -23.76 4.45
C PHE A 34 -10.20 -22.86 5.61
N SER A 35 -9.97 -23.44 6.79
CA SER A 35 -9.51 -22.71 7.97
C SER A 35 -8.18 -21.97 7.77
N ARG A 36 -7.31 -22.41 6.86
CA ARG A 36 -6.05 -21.72 6.55
C ARG A 36 -6.25 -20.47 5.69
N MET A 37 -7.36 -20.37 4.97
CA MET A 37 -7.67 -19.25 4.07
C MET A 37 -8.66 -18.25 4.71
N THR A 38 -9.44 -18.68 5.71
CA THR A 38 -10.53 -17.86 6.28
C THR A 38 -10.33 -17.42 7.72
N ARG A 39 -9.40 -18.03 8.47
CA ARG A 39 -9.11 -17.62 9.86
C ARG A 39 -7.99 -16.59 9.90
N ASP A 40 -7.98 -15.81 10.97
CA ASP A 40 -6.93 -14.83 11.22
C ASP A 40 -5.55 -15.49 11.37
N VAL A 41 -4.52 -14.81 10.85
CA VAL A 41 -3.13 -15.29 10.90
C VAL A 41 -2.68 -15.58 12.34
N ALA A 42 -3.01 -14.70 13.29
CA ALA A 42 -2.66 -14.89 14.70
C ALA A 42 -3.28 -16.17 15.30
N ALA A 43 -4.51 -16.49 14.91
CA ALA A 43 -5.20 -17.71 15.35
C ALA A 43 -4.62 -18.98 14.70
N ILE A 44 -4.23 -18.90 13.43
CA ILE A 44 -3.56 -20.00 12.71
C ILE A 44 -2.18 -20.27 13.31
N ALA A 45 -1.39 -19.22 13.53
CA ALA A 45 -0.03 -19.30 14.05
C ALA A 45 0.02 -19.54 15.58
N ARG A 46 -1.11 -19.48 16.28
CA ARG A 46 -1.21 -19.61 17.74
C ARG A 46 -0.33 -18.61 18.50
N ILE A 47 -0.27 -17.39 17.99
CA ILE A 47 0.49 -16.28 18.57
C ILE A 47 -0.46 -15.23 19.17
N HIS A 48 0.11 -14.29 19.92
CA HIS A 48 -0.66 -13.21 20.53
C HIS A 48 -1.36 -12.36 19.44
N PRO A 49 -2.63 -11.96 19.60
CA PRO A 49 -3.36 -11.17 18.59
C PRO A 49 -2.72 -9.82 18.26
N LEU A 50 -1.90 -9.27 19.15
CA LEU A 50 -1.15 -8.03 18.93
C LEU A 50 0.22 -8.24 18.25
N SER A 51 0.57 -9.47 17.87
CA SER A 51 1.78 -9.73 17.07
C SER A 51 1.69 -8.97 15.75
N GLY A 52 2.72 -8.17 15.44
CA GLY A 52 2.71 -7.32 14.25
C GLY A 52 1.83 -6.08 14.36
N PHE A 53 1.51 -5.61 15.57
CA PHE A 53 0.67 -4.42 15.82
C PHE A 53 1.08 -3.20 14.98
N LEU A 54 2.37 -2.84 14.96
CA LEU A 54 2.84 -1.66 14.24
C LEU A 54 2.70 -1.80 12.72
N SER A 55 3.04 -2.98 12.18
CA SER A 55 2.84 -3.32 10.76
C SER A 55 1.35 -3.25 10.39
N SER A 56 0.47 -3.79 11.24
CA SER A 56 -0.99 -3.75 11.03
C SER A 56 -1.51 -2.31 10.95
N LEU A 57 -1.04 -1.42 11.83
CA LEU A 57 -1.37 0.01 11.73
C LEU A 57 -0.85 0.63 10.43
N GLY A 58 0.36 0.25 10.00
CA GLY A 58 0.95 0.73 8.75
C GLY A 58 0.09 0.38 7.53
N ILE A 59 -0.36 -0.88 7.45
CA ILE A 59 -1.27 -1.38 6.41
C ILE A 59 -2.58 -0.57 6.36
N LEU A 60 -3.16 -0.24 7.52
CA LEU A 60 -4.36 0.60 7.59
C LEU A 60 -4.12 2.00 7.01
N LEU A 61 -2.96 2.61 7.28
CA LEU A 61 -2.60 3.92 6.73
C LEU A 61 -2.31 3.86 5.23
N TRP A 62 -1.72 2.78 4.74
CA TRP A 62 -1.55 2.56 3.29
C TRP A 62 -2.90 2.45 2.58
N TRP A 63 -3.83 1.66 3.11
CA TRP A 63 -5.19 1.56 2.56
C TRP A 63 -5.97 2.87 2.64
N THR A 64 -5.77 3.64 3.70
CA THR A 64 -6.33 4.99 3.82
C THR A 64 -5.82 5.89 2.71
N SER A 65 -4.50 5.90 2.48
CA SER A 65 -3.85 6.67 1.41
C SER A 65 -4.36 6.26 0.02
N ALA A 66 -4.46 4.95 -0.22
CA ALA A 66 -4.98 4.39 -1.46
C ALA A 66 -6.43 4.84 -1.71
N THR A 67 -7.28 4.71 -0.70
CA THR A 67 -8.71 5.06 -0.79
C THR A 67 -8.90 6.54 -1.09
N LEU A 68 -8.18 7.44 -0.40
CA LEU A 68 -8.26 8.89 -0.62
C LEU A 68 -7.95 9.27 -2.06
N TRP A 69 -6.89 8.69 -2.63
CA TRP A 69 -6.47 8.99 -4.00
C TRP A 69 -7.35 8.35 -5.06
N LEU A 70 -7.78 7.09 -4.87
CA LEU A 70 -8.68 6.42 -5.81
C LEU A 70 -10.06 7.09 -5.84
N PHE A 71 -10.56 7.51 -4.67
CA PHE A 71 -11.77 8.34 -4.60
C PHE A 71 -11.57 9.66 -5.32
N SER A 72 -10.48 10.39 -5.05
CA SER A 72 -10.18 11.65 -5.75
C SER A 72 -10.05 11.45 -7.27
N ALA A 73 -9.48 10.32 -7.71
CA ALA A 73 -9.40 9.97 -9.13
C ALA A 73 -10.80 9.84 -9.76
N SER A 74 -11.75 9.19 -9.08
CA SER A 74 -13.14 9.10 -9.57
C SER A 74 -13.79 10.47 -9.76
N VAL A 75 -13.55 11.40 -8.84
CA VAL A 75 -14.03 12.80 -8.95
C VAL A 75 -13.37 13.50 -10.13
N TYR A 76 -12.04 13.44 -10.24
CA TYR A 76 -11.29 14.07 -11.33
C TYR A 76 -11.66 13.49 -12.70
N ARG A 77 -12.05 12.22 -12.77
CA ARG A 77 -12.55 11.59 -14.00
C ARG A 77 -13.88 12.22 -14.43
N THR A 78 -14.82 12.41 -13.50
CA THR A 78 -16.12 13.03 -13.76
C THR A 78 -15.98 14.48 -14.23
N LEU A 79 -14.97 15.19 -13.73
CA LEU A 79 -14.67 16.57 -14.13
C LEU A 79 -13.74 16.69 -15.35
N HIS A 80 -13.44 15.58 -16.04
CA HIS A 80 -12.54 15.55 -17.21
C HIS A 80 -11.12 16.11 -16.96
N LEU A 81 -10.65 16.07 -15.71
CA LEU A 81 -9.32 16.55 -15.30
C LEU A 81 -8.26 15.47 -15.51
N HIS A 82 -8.00 15.09 -16.77
CA HIS A 82 -7.19 13.92 -17.15
C HIS A 82 -5.79 13.84 -16.49
N LYS A 83 -5.09 14.97 -16.33
CA LYS A 83 -3.77 14.98 -15.68
C LYS A 83 -3.86 14.65 -14.19
N LEU A 84 -4.84 15.20 -13.48
CA LEU A 84 -5.07 14.93 -12.07
C LEU A 84 -5.63 13.53 -11.84
N PHE A 85 -6.51 13.06 -12.73
CA PHE A 85 -7.01 11.69 -12.71
C PHE A 85 -5.87 10.67 -12.79
N ARG A 86 -4.98 10.77 -13.79
CA ARG A 86 -3.86 9.82 -13.95
C ARG A 86 -2.91 9.84 -12.75
N PHE A 87 -2.61 11.03 -12.24
CA PHE A 87 -1.79 11.17 -11.04
C PHE A 87 -2.45 10.49 -9.83
N ALA A 88 -3.71 10.82 -9.54
CA ALA A 88 -4.45 10.25 -8.43
C ALA A 88 -4.60 8.73 -8.54
N LEU A 89 -4.84 8.21 -9.75
CA LEU A 89 -4.89 6.77 -9.99
C LEU A 89 -3.53 6.12 -9.72
N ALA A 90 -2.44 6.69 -10.23
CA ALA A 90 -1.09 6.16 -10.01
C ALA A 90 -0.71 6.15 -8.52
N THR A 91 -0.91 7.26 -7.80
CA THR A 91 -0.60 7.36 -6.37
C THR A 91 -1.47 6.42 -5.52
N GLY A 92 -2.76 6.31 -5.85
CA GLY A 92 -3.68 5.41 -5.18
C GLY A 92 -3.32 3.95 -5.39
N SER A 93 -3.02 3.55 -6.63
CA SER A 93 -2.58 2.19 -6.97
C SER A 93 -1.24 1.84 -6.34
N LEU A 94 -0.28 2.79 -6.29
CA LEU A 94 1.00 2.57 -5.61
C LEU A 94 0.80 2.33 -4.10
N SER A 95 -0.04 3.14 -3.45
CA SER A 95 -0.34 2.96 -2.02
C SER A 95 -1.06 1.64 -1.74
N ALA A 96 -1.98 1.22 -2.64
CA ALA A 96 -2.65 -0.07 -2.52
C ALA A 96 -1.68 -1.24 -2.71
N TYR A 97 -0.72 -1.10 -3.63
CA TYR A 97 0.34 -2.09 -3.80
C TYR A 97 1.16 -2.23 -2.51
N PHE A 98 1.64 -1.13 -1.92
CA PHE A 98 2.40 -1.21 -0.66
C PHE A 98 1.58 -1.81 0.48
N ALA A 99 0.26 -1.52 0.54
CA ALA A 99 -0.62 -2.16 1.51
C ALA A 99 -0.68 -3.69 1.33
N LEU A 100 -0.79 -4.16 0.08
CA LEU A 100 -0.85 -5.59 -0.24
C LEU A 100 0.51 -6.27 -0.03
N ASP A 101 1.59 -5.57 -0.35
CA ASP A 101 2.95 -6.02 -0.15
C ASP A 101 3.27 -6.23 1.33
N ASP A 102 2.96 -5.25 2.19
CA ASP A 102 3.11 -5.38 3.65
C ASP A 102 2.15 -6.43 4.25
N LEU A 103 0.94 -6.59 3.69
CA LEU A 103 -0.05 -7.54 4.20
C LEU A 103 0.27 -9.00 3.87
N TYR A 104 0.76 -9.26 2.65
CA TYR A 104 1.01 -10.60 2.15
C TYR A 104 2.49 -10.93 1.99
N GLN A 105 3.36 -9.99 2.37
CA GLN A 105 4.81 -10.17 2.29
C GLN A 105 5.24 -10.49 0.86
N LEU A 106 4.75 -9.71 -0.11
CA LEU A 106 4.93 -10.05 -1.53
C LEU A 106 6.40 -10.07 -1.91
N HIS A 107 7.18 -9.09 -1.45
CA HIS A 107 8.59 -8.97 -1.80
C HIS A 107 9.54 -9.84 -0.99
N GLU A 108 9.25 -10.10 0.29
CA GLU A 108 10.12 -10.88 1.18
C GLU A 108 9.80 -12.38 1.15
N SER A 109 8.51 -12.75 1.04
CA SER A 109 8.07 -14.14 1.17
C SER A 109 7.57 -14.71 -0.14
N ILE A 110 6.58 -14.07 -0.78
CA ILE A 110 5.90 -14.68 -1.93
C ILE A 110 6.81 -14.73 -3.16
N ALA A 111 7.45 -13.61 -3.50
CA ALA A 111 8.28 -13.55 -4.69
C ALA A 111 9.54 -14.44 -4.60
N PRO A 112 10.29 -14.47 -3.48
CA PRO A 112 11.44 -15.36 -3.35
C PRO A 112 11.06 -16.84 -3.24
N ASN A 113 10.10 -17.18 -2.38
CA ASN A 113 9.85 -18.58 -2.04
C ASN A 113 8.93 -19.29 -3.04
N TYR A 114 8.06 -18.55 -3.75
CA TYR A 114 7.05 -19.14 -4.63
C TYR A 114 7.17 -18.73 -6.10
N LEU A 115 7.73 -17.55 -6.40
CA LEU A 115 7.95 -17.10 -7.79
C LEU A 115 9.38 -17.29 -8.27
N GLY A 116 10.31 -17.66 -7.38
CA GLY A 116 11.72 -17.88 -7.70
C GLY A 116 12.49 -16.59 -8.05
N VAL A 117 11.95 -15.42 -7.68
CA VAL A 117 12.63 -14.13 -7.91
C VAL A 117 13.46 -13.81 -6.68
N PRO A 118 14.79 -13.68 -6.78
CA PRO A 118 15.62 -13.38 -5.62
C PRO A 118 15.19 -12.07 -4.98
N GLU A 119 15.19 -12.04 -3.65
CA GLU A 119 14.77 -10.89 -2.83
C GLU A 119 15.42 -9.56 -3.26
N LYS A 120 16.74 -9.57 -3.48
CA LYS A 120 17.48 -8.41 -4.01
C LYS A 120 16.95 -7.91 -5.36
N GLY A 121 16.49 -8.84 -6.20
CA GLY A 121 15.84 -8.53 -7.48
C GLY A 121 14.49 -7.86 -7.28
N VAL A 122 13.70 -8.30 -6.29
CA VAL A 122 12.41 -7.69 -5.96
C VAL A 122 12.60 -6.28 -5.42
N PHE A 123 13.54 -6.08 -4.50
CA PHE A 123 13.92 -4.75 -4.01
C PHE A 123 14.36 -3.82 -5.15
N ALA A 124 15.16 -4.31 -6.09
CA ALA A 124 15.58 -3.52 -7.25
C ALA A 124 14.38 -3.10 -8.13
N ILE A 125 13.44 -4.02 -8.37
CA ILE A 125 12.21 -3.73 -9.12
C ILE A 125 11.36 -2.67 -8.40
N LEU A 126 11.17 -2.82 -7.08
CA LEU A 126 10.44 -1.86 -6.25
C LEU A 126 11.10 -0.48 -6.25
N ALA A 127 12.43 -0.43 -6.13
CA ALA A 127 13.19 0.81 -6.17
C ALA A 127 13.04 1.50 -7.53
N VAL A 128 13.23 0.76 -8.63
CA VAL A 128 13.05 1.29 -9.99
C VAL A 128 11.63 1.80 -10.20
N TRP A 129 10.63 1.03 -9.79
CA TRP A 129 9.24 1.43 -9.95
C TRP A 129 8.89 2.68 -9.14
N THR A 130 9.38 2.77 -7.90
CA THR A 130 9.23 3.95 -7.05
C THR A 130 9.91 5.17 -7.67
N ILE A 131 11.15 5.03 -8.17
CA ILE A 131 11.87 6.09 -8.87
C ILE A 131 11.12 6.55 -10.13
N LEU A 132 10.64 5.61 -10.95
CA LEU A 132 9.84 5.91 -12.13
C LEU A 132 8.57 6.69 -11.75
N TYR A 133 7.86 6.27 -10.71
CA TYR A 133 6.71 7.01 -10.18
C TYR A 133 7.08 8.44 -9.79
N LEU A 134 8.18 8.63 -9.04
CA LEU A 134 8.65 9.95 -8.61
C LEU A 134 9.01 10.84 -9.80
N VAL A 135 9.71 10.30 -10.81
CA VAL A 135 10.11 11.05 -12.01
C VAL A 135 8.88 11.44 -12.84
N LEU A 136 7.97 10.49 -13.10
CA LEU A 136 6.78 10.73 -13.90
C LEU A 136 5.81 11.71 -13.22
N CYS A 137 5.71 11.66 -11.89
CA CYS A 137 4.78 12.47 -11.12
C CYS A 137 5.39 13.74 -10.52
N ARG A 138 6.69 14.00 -10.73
CA ARG A 138 7.47 15.08 -10.09
C ARG A 138 6.78 16.44 -10.07
N HIS A 139 6.19 16.83 -11.20
CA HIS A 139 5.56 18.14 -11.34
C HIS A 139 4.29 18.26 -10.50
N GLN A 140 3.53 17.17 -10.36
CA GLN A 140 2.31 17.15 -9.53
C GLN A 140 2.65 17.05 -8.05
N LEU A 141 3.71 16.29 -7.72
CA LEU A 141 4.24 16.13 -6.38
C LEU A 141 4.76 17.46 -5.81
N LEU A 142 5.58 18.19 -6.57
CA LEU A 142 6.13 19.48 -6.15
C LEU A 142 5.05 20.57 -5.96
N LYS A 143 3.94 20.49 -6.70
CA LYS A 143 2.82 21.46 -6.58
C LYS A 143 1.94 21.26 -5.35
N LYS A 144 2.00 20.11 -4.68
CA LYS A 144 1.02 19.71 -3.63
C LYS A 144 1.65 19.58 -2.24
N ASN A 145 2.46 20.57 -1.82
CA ASN A 145 3.21 20.56 -0.55
C ASN A 145 4.14 19.34 -0.43
N GLY A 146 5.26 19.40 -1.16
CA GLY A 146 6.25 18.32 -1.22
C GLY A 146 6.97 18.00 0.09
N THR A 147 6.82 18.80 1.16
CA THR A 147 7.53 18.59 2.43
C THR A 147 7.19 17.24 3.08
N TRP A 148 5.90 16.94 3.28
CA TRP A 148 5.47 15.67 3.89
C TRP A 148 5.82 14.46 3.04
N MET A 149 5.74 14.61 1.72
CA MET A 149 6.17 13.57 0.79
C MET A 149 7.69 13.35 0.86
N LEU A 150 8.48 14.42 0.91
CA LEU A 150 9.94 14.31 1.00
C LEU A 150 10.34 13.62 2.32
N LEU A 151 9.73 14.02 3.43
CA LEU A 151 9.89 13.36 4.73
C LEU A 151 9.54 11.86 4.63
N ALA A 152 8.41 11.52 4.00
CA ALA A 152 8.02 10.13 3.80
C ALA A 152 9.06 9.35 3.01
N LEU A 153 9.54 9.90 1.89
CA LEU A 153 10.54 9.24 1.03
C LEU A 153 11.88 9.07 1.74
N VAL A 154 12.32 10.08 2.50
CA VAL A 154 13.56 10.01 3.28
C VAL A 154 13.45 8.94 4.38
N LEU A 155 12.34 8.90 5.11
CA LEU A 155 12.14 7.95 6.21
C LEU A 155 11.96 6.51 5.70
N LEU A 156 11.17 6.30 4.64
CA LEU A 156 11.00 4.99 4.02
C LEU A 156 12.30 4.52 3.35
N GLY A 157 13.01 5.42 2.67
CA GLY A 157 14.32 5.13 2.10
C GLY A 157 15.36 4.79 3.18
N ALA A 158 15.35 5.49 4.31
CA ALA A 158 16.21 5.18 5.44
C ALA A 158 15.92 3.80 6.04
N SER A 159 14.63 3.44 6.18
CA SER A 159 14.22 2.09 6.61
C SER A 159 14.75 1.01 5.66
N LEU A 160 14.55 1.17 4.34
CA LEU A 160 15.08 0.23 3.33
C LEU A 160 16.61 0.13 3.34
N MET A 161 17.32 1.23 3.61
CA MET A 161 18.79 1.21 3.71
C MET A 161 19.28 0.51 4.98
N MET A 162 18.53 0.65 6.09
CA MET A 162 18.84 -0.07 7.32
C MET A 162 18.75 -1.57 7.12
N ASP A 163 17.69 -2.03 6.44
CA ASP A 163 17.43 -3.43 6.12
C ASP A 163 18.44 -3.99 5.08
N ALA A 164 18.66 -3.29 3.96
CA ALA A 164 19.45 -3.85 2.86
C ALA A 164 21.00 -3.72 3.00
N VAL A 165 21.50 -2.73 3.76
CA VAL A 165 22.93 -2.36 3.76
C VAL A 165 23.55 -2.42 5.15
N LEU A 166 22.82 -1.96 6.17
CA LEU A 166 23.35 -1.78 7.51
C LEU A 166 23.04 -2.96 8.44
N GLU A 167 22.29 -3.97 7.99
CA GLU A 167 21.91 -5.16 8.76
C GLU A 167 23.08 -5.76 9.58
N PRO A 168 24.28 -6.01 9.00
CA PRO A 168 25.39 -6.63 9.75
C PRO A 168 25.97 -5.72 10.83
N GLN A 169 25.88 -4.40 10.66
CA GLN A 169 26.42 -3.40 11.58
C GLN A 169 25.40 -3.08 12.69
N LEU A 170 24.11 -3.09 12.35
CA LEU A 170 23.00 -2.81 13.25
C LEU A 170 22.68 -4.01 14.16
N MET A 171 23.06 -5.25 13.80
CA MET A 171 22.93 -6.41 14.69
C MET A 171 23.62 -6.19 16.06
N GLN A 172 24.64 -5.33 16.15
CA GLN A 172 25.30 -4.99 17.41
C GLN A 172 24.40 -4.20 18.38
N LEU A 173 23.35 -3.55 17.89
CA LEU A 173 22.38 -2.79 18.70
C LEU A 173 21.26 -3.66 19.28
N GLY A 174 21.22 -4.95 18.94
CA GLY A 174 20.22 -5.89 19.44
C GLY A 174 18.79 -5.44 19.11
N GLN A 175 17.90 -5.44 20.10
CA GLN A 175 16.48 -5.12 19.88
C GLN A 175 16.21 -3.68 19.40
N TRP A 176 17.16 -2.76 19.58
CA TRP A 176 17.00 -1.37 19.14
C TRP A 176 17.07 -1.21 17.62
N SER A 177 17.68 -2.17 16.89
CA SER A 177 17.70 -2.13 15.43
C SER A 177 16.27 -2.22 14.87
N TYR A 178 15.48 -3.18 15.37
CA TYR A 178 14.08 -3.35 14.98
C TYR A 178 13.25 -2.11 15.26
N LEU A 179 13.41 -1.50 16.43
CA LEU A 179 12.65 -0.29 16.77
C LEU A 179 13.00 0.90 15.86
N LEU A 180 14.28 1.05 15.50
CA LEU A 180 14.71 2.12 14.60
C LEU A 180 14.22 1.89 13.18
N GLU A 181 14.39 0.66 12.67
CA GLU A 181 13.97 0.28 11.34
C GLU A 181 12.46 0.39 11.15
N ASP A 182 11.69 -0.32 11.99
CA ASP A 182 10.23 -0.30 11.96
C ASP A 182 9.67 1.07 12.33
N GLY A 183 10.34 1.79 13.23
CA GLY A 183 9.99 3.15 13.61
C GLY A 183 10.14 4.13 12.45
N CYS A 184 11.24 4.06 11.71
CA CYS A 184 11.45 4.85 10.49
C CYS A 184 10.41 4.50 9.42
N LYS A 185 10.15 3.20 9.20
CA LYS A 185 9.10 2.75 8.27
C LYS A 185 7.75 3.35 8.65
N TRP A 186 7.34 3.18 9.91
CA TRP A 186 6.09 3.70 10.45
C TRP A 186 5.95 5.21 10.26
N LEU A 187 6.94 6.00 10.68
CA LEU A 187 6.90 7.46 10.53
C LEU A 187 6.84 7.87 9.05
N GLY A 188 7.53 7.13 8.18
CA GLY A 188 7.45 7.30 6.73
C GLY A 188 6.04 7.09 6.19
N ILE A 189 5.36 6.02 6.61
CA ILE A 189 3.96 5.72 6.25
C ILE A 189 3.02 6.82 6.75
N VAL A 190 3.18 7.28 8.00
CA VAL A 190 2.39 8.38 8.57
C VAL A 190 2.57 9.65 7.74
N CYS A 191 3.82 10.02 7.42
CA CYS A 191 4.11 11.19 6.59
C CYS A 191 3.49 11.07 5.19
N TRP A 192 3.53 9.88 4.59
CA TRP A 192 2.90 9.61 3.30
C TRP A 192 1.38 9.80 3.37
N CYS A 193 0.74 9.25 4.41
CA CYS A 193 -0.70 9.38 4.61
C CYS A 193 -1.10 10.85 4.83
N CYS A 194 -0.34 11.60 5.64
CA CYS A 194 -0.52 13.04 5.82
C CYS A 194 -0.42 13.80 4.49
N PHE A 195 0.59 13.50 3.68
CA PHE A 195 0.71 14.05 2.33
C PHE A 195 -0.53 13.77 1.48
N CYS A 196 -1.01 12.52 1.46
CA CYS A 196 -2.19 12.11 0.71
C CYS A 196 -3.45 12.86 1.16
N LEU A 197 -3.68 12.93 2.48
CA LEU A 197 -4.83 13.60 3.08
C LEU A 197 -4.86 15.10 2.74
N ILE A 198 -3.75 15.81 2.98
CA ILE A 198 -3.65 17.26 2.71
C ILE A 198 -3.81 17.53 1.21
N SER A 199 -3.14 16.73 0.37
CA SER A 199 -3.17 16.88 -1.09
C SER A 199 -4.55 16.66 -1.70
N CYS A 200 -5.28 15.65 -1.21
CA CYS A 200 -6.64 15.35 -1.64
C CYS A 200 -7.59 16.44 -1.15
N ARG A 201 -7.52 16.82 0.15
CA ARG A 201 -8.37 17.87 0.74
C ARG A 201 -8.20 19.21 0.00
N CYS A 202 -6.98 19.68 -0.20
CA CYS A 202 -6.71 20.92 -0.93
C CYS A 202 -7.18 20.82 -2.39
N GLY A 203 -6.98 19.66 -3.03
CA GLY A 203 -7.49 19.41 -4.38
C GLY A 203 -9.00 19.51 -4.47
N MET A 204 -9.72 18.93 -3.52
CA MET A 204 -11.19 18.96 -3.46
C MET A 204 -11.73 20.36 -3.13
N MET A 205 -11.14 21.07 -2.17
CA MET A 205 -11.55 22.45 -1.84
C MET A 205 -11.34 23.41 -3.03
N ALA A 206 -10.29 23.22 -3.83
CA ALA A 206 -10.05 24.02 -5.02
C ALA A 206 -11.11 23.80 -6.12
N LEU A 207 -11.84 22.67 -6.09
CA LEU A 207 -12.95 22.41 -7.01
C LEU A 207 -14.24 23.11 -6.56
N ILE A 208 -14.47 23.25 -5.26
CA ILE A 208 -15.66 23.92 -4.70
C ILE A 208 -15.58 25.44 -4.89
N ARG A 209 -14.37 26.00 -4.88
CA ARG A 209 -14.14 27.45 -5.03
C ARG A 209 -14.20 27.94 -6.49
N LYS A 210 -14.41 27.05 -7.46
CA LYS A 210 -14.58 27.38 -8.88
C LYS A 210 -16.05 27.30 -9.25
#